data_AF-A0AA88VCI6-F1
#
_entry.id   AF-A0AA88VCI6-F1
#
_cell.length_a   1.000
_cell.length_b   1.000
_cell.length_c   1.000
_cell.angle_alpha   90.00
_cell.angle_beta   90.00
_cell.angle_gamma   90.00
#
_symmetry.space_group_name_H-M   'P 1'
#
loop_
_entity.id
_entity.type
_entity.pdbx_description
1 polymer ?
#
loop_
_entity_poly.entity_id
_entity_poly.type
_entity_poly.pdbx_seq_one_letter_code
_entity_poly.pdbx_strand_id
1 'polypeptide(L)'
;MLALTYRAGHHSTSDGSTRYRQADEIDWWRLEQDPVASFGKWIKRKGWWSAEAELGLRSSVRKQLSHAIQVAEKVEKPPLADIFTDVNNVPPVQP
;
A
#
# COMPACT_ATOMS: atom_id res chain seq x y z
N MET A 1 9.94 22.95 1.63
CA MET A 1 8.90 22.43 2.55
C MET A 1 9.11 20.93 2.67
N LEU A 2 9.42 20.40 3.86
CA LEU A 2 9.57 18.96 4.09
C LEU A 2 8.19 18.36 4.38
N ALA A 3 7.93 17.14 3.87
CA ALA A 3 6.71 16.40 4.18
C ALA A 3 6.95 15.54 5.43
N LEU A 4 6.49 16.03 6.58
CA LEU A 4 6.52 15.25 7.82
C LEU A 4 5.40 14.20 7.79
N THR A 5 5.76 12.93 7.96
CA THR A 5 4.81 11.79 7.92
C THR A 5 5.15 10.75 8.98
N TYR A 6 4.27 9.77 9.16
CA TYR A 6 4.37 8.76 10.19
C TYR A 6 4.09 7.34 9.67
N ARG A 7 5.01 6.41 9.91
CA ARG A 7 4.81 4.98 9.60
C ARG A 7 3.98 4.33 10.71
N ALA A 8 2.66 4.38 10.55
CA ALA A 8 1.72 3.78 11.50
C ALA A 8 1.88 2.26 11.63
N GLY A 9 2.37 1.56 10.60
CA GLY A 9 2.63 0.12 10.62
C GLY A 9 4.02 -0.28 11.10
N HIS A 10 4.25 -1.59 11.14
CA HIS A 10 5.58 -2.18 11.30
C HIS A 10 6.49 -1.80 10.13
N HIS A 11 7.80 -1.97 10.30
CA HIS A 11 8.78 -1.68 9.26
C HIS A 11 8.61 -2.60 8.05
N SER A 12 8.34 -3.87 8.31
CA SER A 12 8.14 -4.94 7.34
C SER A 12 7.34 -6.06 7.99
N THR A 13 7.04 -7.12 7.24
CA THR A 13 6.34 -8.31 7.75
C THR A 13 7.15 -9.08 8.82
N SER A 14 8.47 -8.85 8.88
CA SER A 14 9.37 -9.50 9.86
C SER A 14 9.60 -8.65 11.11
N ASP A 15 9.09 -7.41 11.14
CA ASP A 15 9.31 -6.46 12.23
C ASP A 15 8.12 -6.39 13.19
N GLY A 16 8.41 -6.22 14.48
CA GLY A 16 7.41 -6.02 15.53
C GLY A 16 7.62 -4.67 16.22
N SER A 17 7.10 -3.60 15.62
CA SER A 17 7.40 -2.22 16.06
C SER A 17 6.95 -1.87 17.48
N THR A 18 6.00 -2.61 18.05
CA THR A 18 5.55 -2.43 19.44
C THR A 18 6.64 -2.75 20.47
N ARG A 19 7.74 -3.38 20.05
CA ARG A 19 8.90 -3.66 20.91
C ARG A 19 9.73 -2.41 21.22
N TYR A 20 9.65 -1.38 20.38
CA TYR A 20 10.50 -0.19 20.48
C TYR A 20 9.76 1.13 20.25
N ARG A 21 8.44 1.08 20.06
CA ARG A 21 7.55 2.25 19.95
C ARG A 21 6.34 2.05 20.85
N GLN A 22 5.91 3.14 21.47
CA GLN A 22 4.76 3.12 22.36
C GLN A 22 3.47 3.03 21.55
N ALA A 23 2.50 2.25 22.06
CA ALA A 23 1.24 2.02 21.36
C ALA A 23 0.38 3.29 21.28
N ASP A 24 0.40 4.11 22.33
CA ASP A 24 -0.31 5.39 22.42
C ASP A 24 0.15 6.39 21.35
N GLU A 25 1.46 6.49 21.11
CA GLU A 25 2.05 7.31 20.06
C GLU A 25 1.53 6.86 18.69
N ILE A 26 1.53 5.55 18.43
CA ILE A 26 1.07 4.97 17.16
C ILE A 26 -0.42 5.27 16.94
N ASP A 27 -1.23 5.09 17.98
CA ASP A 27 -2.67 5.30 17.91
C ASP A 27 -3.03 6.78 17.76
N TRP A 28 -2.31 7.68 18.43
CA TRP A 28 -2.49 9.12 18.24
C TRP A 28 -2.30 9.52 16.78
N TRP A 29 -1.22 9.04 16.13
CA TRP A 29 -0.99 9.32 14.72
C TRP A 29 -2.04 8.69 13.80
N ARG A 30 -2.51 7.47 14.11
CA ARG A 30 -3.53 6.77 13.31
C ARG A 30 -4.91 7.42 13.40
N LEU A 31 -5.29 7.93 14.57
CA LEU A 31 -6.64 8.40 14.83
C LEU A 31 -6.76 9.91 14.58
N GLU A 32 -5.77 10.69 15.03
CA GLU A 32 -5.84 12.15 15.03
C GLU A 32 -5.12 12.78 13.83
N GLN A 33 -4.09 12.12 13.29
CA GLN A 33 -3.24 12.67 12.22
C GLN A 33 -3.40 11.95 10.88
N ASP A 34 -4.42 11.10 10.70
CA ASP A 34 -4.68 10.44 9.42
C ASP A 34 -5.05 11.47 8.33
N PRO A 35 -4.22 11.61 7.27
CA PRO A 35 -4.50 12.53 6.18
C PRO A 35 -5.76 12.16 5.39
N VAL A 36 -6.10 10.86 5.27
CA VAL A 36 -7.29 10.40 4.56
C VAL A 36 -8.54 10.81 5.31
N ALA A 37 -8.59 10.55 6.62
CA ALA A 37 -9.70 10.98 7.47
C ALA A 37 -9.84 12.52 7.47
N SER A 38 -8.73 13.25 7.59
CA SER A 38 -8.73 14.71 7.64
C SER A 38 -9.23 15.34 6.34
N PHE A 39 -8.71 14.87 5.20
CA PHE A 39 -9.17 15.31 3.88
C PHE A 39 -10.63 14.93 3.64
N GLY A 40 -11.02 13.69 3.99
CA GLY A 40 -12.39 13.19 3.91
C GLY A 40 -13.38 14.07 4.67
N LYS A 41 -13.06 14.48 5.90
CA LYS A 41 -13.89 15.42 6.69
C LYS A 41 -14.01 16.77 5.97
N TRP A 42 -12.93 17.29 5.39
CA TRP A 42 -12.93 18.58 4.69
C TRP A 42 -13.81 18.55 3.43
N ILE A 43 -13.67 17.56 2.55
CA ILE A 43 -14.48 17.45 1.33
C ILE A 43 -15.97 17.17 1.62
N LYS A 44 -16.27 16.44 2.70
CA LYS A 44 -17.65 16.26 3.17
C LYS A 44 -18.28 17.58 3.62
N ARG A 45 -17.53 18.42 4.36
CA ARG A 45 -18.00 19.77 4.73
C ARG A 45 -18.22 20.70 3.53
N LYS A 46 -17.56 20.44 2.39
CA LYS A 46 -17.80 21.16 1.13
C LYS A 46 -18.99 20.62 0.33
N GLY A 47 -19.60 19.52 0.74
CA GLY A 47 -20.68 18.85 0.01
C GLY A 47 -20.21 18.09 -1.24
N TRP A 48 -18.89 17.90 -1.42
CA TRP A 48 -18.33 17.20 -2.59
C TRP A 48 -18.26 15.69 -2.42
N TRP A 49 -18.49 15.20 -1.20
CA TRP A 49 -18.36 13.79 -0.86
C TRP A 49 -19.46 13.37 0.11
N SER A 50 -19.99 12.16 -0.07
CA SER A 50 -21.05 11.58 0.77
C SER A 50 -20.64 10.23 1.35
N ALA A 51 -21.41 9.72 2.30
CA ALA A 51 -21.18 8.39 2.87
C ALA A 51 -21.44 7.27 1.85
N GLU A 52 -22.41 7.47 0.97
CA GLU A 52 -22.75 6.56 -0.13
C GLU A 52 -21.61 6.51 -1.17
N ALA A 53 -21.05 7.68 -1.52
CA ALA A 53 -19.90 7.77 -2.42
C ALA A 53 -18.66 7.07 -1.83
N GLU A 54 -18.38 7.29 -0.54
CA GLU A 54 -17.31 6.60 0.20
C GLU A 54 -17.49 5.07 0.15
N LEU A 55 -18.69 4.57 0.48
CA LEU A 55 -18.98 3.15 0.50
C LEU A 55 -18.86 2.53 -0.91
N GLY A 56 -19.38 3.23 -1.92
CA GLY A 56 -19.27 2.83 -3.32
C GLY A 56 -17.83 2.73 -3.79
N LEU A 57 -17.00 3.73 -3.48
CA LEU A 57 -15.58 3.73 -3.81
C LEU A 57 -14.85 2.57 -3.12
N ARG A 58 -15.03 2.39 -1.82
CA ARG A 58 -14.36 1.30 -1.06
C ARG A 58 -14.74 -0.08 -1.60
N SER A 59 -16.01 -0.28 -1.94
CA SER A 59 -16.49 -1.53 -2.55
C SER A 59 -15.85 -1.77 -3.92
N SER A 60 -15.81 -0.74 -4.77
CA SER A 60 -15.19 -0.81 -6.10
C SER A 60 -13.69 -1.12 -6.01
N VAL A 61 -12.95 -0.40 -5.16
CA VAL A 61 -11.51 -0.62 -4.97
C VAL A 61 -11.23 -2.02 -4.44
N ARG A 62 -12.04 -2.53 -3.49
CA ARG A 62 -11.89 -3.91 -3.01
C ARG A 62 -12.09 -4.93 -4.12
N LYS A 63 -13.09 -4.75 -4.99
CA LYS A 63 -13.31 -5.62 -6.16
C LYS A 63 -12.13 -5.59 -7.12
N GLN A 64 -11.61 -4.39 -7.42
CA GLN A 64 -10.44 -4.22 -8.29
C GLN A 64 -9.20 -4.89 -7.71
N LEU A 65 -8.94 -4.72 -6.42
CA LEU A 65 -7.82 -5.36 -5.72
C LEU A 65 -7.94 -6.89 -5.75
N SER A 66 -9.11 -7.44 -5.43
CA SER A 66 -9.33 -8.89 -5.50
C SER A 66 -9.15 -9.43 -6.91
N HIS A 67 -9.62 -8.72 -7.93
CA HIS A 67 -9.41 -9.11 -9.32
C HIS A 67 -7.93 -9.07 -9.71
N ALA A 68 -7.20 -8.01 -9.34
CA ALA A 68 -5.77 -7.89 -9.61
C ALA A 68 -4.96 -9.03 -8.96
N ILE A 69 -5.29 -9.40 -7.71
CA ILE A 69 -4.68 -10.55 -7.03
C ILE A 69 -4.97 -11.84 -7.81
N GLN A 70 -6.23 -12.10 -8.19
CA GLN A 70 -6.59 -13.30 -8.95
C GLN A 70 -5.90 -13.39 -10.32
N VAL A 71 -5.67 -12.26 -10.98
CA VAL A 71 -4.91 -12.21 -12.24
C VAL A 71 -3.44 -12.53 -11.97
N ALA A 72 -2.85 -11.91 -10.95
CA ALA A 72 -1.44 -12.12 -10.59
C ALA A 72 -1.16 -13.57 -10.13
N GLU A 73 -2.06 -14.18 -9.36
CA GLU A 73 -1.91 -15.56 -8.87
C GLU A 73 -1.95 -16.62 -9.99
N LYS A 74 -2.50 -16.29 -11.15
CA LYS A 74 -2.52 -17.17 -12.33
C LYS A 74 -1.23 -17.09 -13.16
N VAL A 75 -0.37 -16.12 -12.88
CA VAL A 75 0.91 -15.97 -13.59
C VAL A 75 1.83 -17.08 -13.12
N GLU A 76 2.31 -17.90 -14.06
CA GLU A 76 3.30 -18.93 -13.77
C GLU A 76 4.61 -18.30 -13.29
N LYS A 77 5.36 -19.05 -12.49
CA LYS A 77 6.70 -18.61 -12.07
C LYS A 77 7.60 -18.45 -13.32
N PRO A 78 8.48 -17.44 -13.34
CA PRO A 78 9.41 -17.28 -14.46
C PRO A 78 10.29 -18.54 -14.61
N PRO A 79 10.67 -18.90 -15.83
CA PRO A 79 11.60 -20.00 -16.07
C PRO A 79 12.96 -19.73 -15.41
N LEU A 80 13.66 -20.78 -15.01
CA LEU A 80 14.97 -20.66 -14.35
C LEU A 80 16.03 -19.95 -15.20
N ALA A 81 15.90 -20.00 -16.53
CA ALA A 81 16.82 -19.32 -17.45
C ALA A 81 16.81 -17.79 -17.27
N ASP A 82 15.69 -17.22 -16.79
CA ASP A 82 15.54 -15.78 -16.56
C ASP A 82 16.44 -15.26 -15.43
N ILE A 83 17.06 -16.14 -14.64
CA ILE A 83 18.08 -15.71 -13.65
C ILE A 83 19.31 -15.08 -14.31
N PHE A 84 19.56 -15.37 -15.59
CA PHE A 84 20.70 -14.87 -16.36
C PHE A 84 20.33 -13.74 -17.33
N THR A 85 19.05 -13.46 -17.51
CA THR A 85 18.59 -12.33 -18.33
C THR A 85 18.71 -11.03 -17.53
N ASP A 86 18.77 -9.89 -18.23
CA ASP A 86 18.85 -8.54 -17.64
C ASP A 86 20.05 -8.23 -16.73
N VAL A 87 21.06 -9.12 -16.67
CA VAL A 87 22.34 -8.88 -15.98
C VAL A 87 23.22 -7.91 -16.77
N ASN A 88 23.28 -8.09 -18.09
CA ASN A 88 24.02 -7.25 -19.05
C ASN A 88 23.10 -6.90 -20.23
N ASN A 89 23.49 -5.91 -21.03
CA ASN A 89 22.74 -5.51 -22.24
C ASN A 89 22.65 -6.63 -23.30
N VAL A 90 23.52 -7.63 -23.24
CA VAL A 90 23.47 -8.84 -24.06
C VAL A 90 23.65 -10.07 -23.18
N PRO A 91 22.98 -11.20 -23.48
CA PRO A 91 23.17 -12.44 -22.75
C PRO A 91 24.64 -12.88 -22.78
N PRO A 92 25.16 -13.48 -21.69
CA PRO A 92 26.50 -14.04 -21.70
C PRO A 92 26.61 -15.12 -22.77
N VAL A 93 27.73 -15.11 -23.51
CA VAL A 93 28.02 -16.14 -24.51
C VAL A 93 28.18 -17.47 -23.77
N GLN A 94 27.32 -18.44 -24.05
CA GLN A 94 27.46 -19.78 -23.50
C GLN A 94 28.72 -20.44 -24.10
N PRO A 95 29.54 -21.13 -23.30
CA PRO A 95 30.71 -21.85 -23.81
C PRO A 95 30.34 -22.99 -24.76
#